data_AF-A0A383AVG4-F1
#
_entry.id   AF-A0A383AVG4-F1
#
_cell.length_a   1.000
_cell.length_b   1.000
_cell.length_c   1.000
_cell.angle_alpha   90.00
_cell.angle_beta   90.00
_cell.angle_gamma   90.00
#
_symmetry.space_group_name_H-M   'P 1'
#
loop_
_entity.id
_entity.type
_entity.pdbx_description
1 polymer ?
#
loop_
_entity_poly.entity_id
_entity_poly.type
_entity_poly.pdbx_seq_one_letter_code
_entity_poly.pdbx_strand_id
1 'polypeptide(L)'
;TWTDTFKKDITRTLVAEATIADAANAWLFEVPIASWSAGEVALKLKAGTNETEFRKYLFCESGSGTVENNQYGGLGHDIVATISFDTTDGSGSTAGTTHIGMNVLNGDGVQIEAKVEATFHAV
;
A
#
# COMPACT_ATOMS: atom_id res chain seq x y z
N THR A 1 11.98 36.81 1.68
CA THR A 1 11.74 36.56 0.25
C THR A 1 11.33 35.12 0.13
N TRP A 2 10.13 34.84 -0.38
CA TRP A 2 9.67 33.47 -0.63
C TRP A 2 10.13 33.08 -2.03
N THR A 3 10.75 31.92 -2.17
CA THR A 3 11.15 31.37 -3.46
C THR A 3 10.18 30.25 -3.79
N ASP A 4 9.23 30.53 -4.68
CA ASP A 4 8.38 29.49 -5.26
C ASP A 4 9.23 28.63 -6.20
N THR A 5 9.36 27.35 -5.85
CA THR A 5 10.06 26.38 -6.68
C THR A 5 9.02 25.43 -7.27
N PHE A 6 8.69 25.62 -8.54
CA PHE A 6 7.84 24.70 -9.29
C PHE A 6 8.71 23.54 -9.78
N LYS A 7 8.53 22.36 -9.19
CA LYS A 7 9.09 21.11 -9.71
C LYS A 7 8.01 20.39 -10.52
N LYS A 8 8.41 19.75 -11.62
CA LYS A 8 7.48 18.97 -12.44
C LYS A 8 7.27 17.63 -11.74
N ASP A 9 6.18 17.52 -11.00
CA ASP A 9 5.82 16.26 -10.34
C ASP A 9 5.70 15.15 -11.38
N ILE A 10 6.48 14.08 -11.23
CA ILE A 10 6.26 12.84 -11.96
C ILE A 10 5.30 12.01 -11.13
N THR A 11 4.12 11.76 -11.69
CA THR A 11 3.09 10.92 -11.04
C THR A 11 3.03 9.55 -11.71
N ARG A 12 2.98 8.49 -10.90
CA ARG A 12 2.68 7.12 -11.37
C ARG A 12 1.47 6.59 -10.63
N THR A 13 0.47 6.13 -11.38
CA THR A 13 -0.67 5.38 -10.82
C THR A 13 -0.50 3.91 -11.11
N LEU A 14 -0.67 3.09 -10.08
CA LEU A 14 -0.66 1.63 -10.11
C LEU A 14 -2.01 1.12 -9.65
N VAL A 15 -2.61 0.23 -10.43
CA VAL A 15 -3.82 -0.49 -10.05
C VAL A 15 -3.50 -1.97 -10.09
N ALA A 16 -3.77 -2.66 -8.98
CA ALA A 16 -3.57 -4.10 -8.89
C ALA A 16 -4.71 -4.75 -8.10
N GLU A 17 -4.94 -6.03 -8.36
CA GLU A 17 -5.98 -6.82 -7.74
C GLU A 17 -5.46 -8.24 -7.51
N ALA A 18 -5.81 -8.82 -6.37
CA ALA A 18 -5.47 -10.19 -6.04
C ALA A 18 -6.60 -10.86 -5.28
N THR A 19 -6.81 -12.14 -5.56
CA THR A 19 -7.62 -13.02 -4.71
C THR A 19 -6.70 -13.74 -3.74
N ILE A 20 -6.92 -13.58 -2.44
CA ILE A 20 -6.07 -14.10 -1.37
C ILE A 20 -6.83 -15.19 -0.63
N ALA A 21 -6.30 -16.41 -0.68
CA ALA A 21 -6.88 -17.56 0.03
C ALA A 21 -6.69 -17.44 1.55
N ASP A 22 -7.36 -18.31 2.31
CA ASP A 22 -7.11 -18.50 3.74
C ASP A 22 -5.62 -18.78 4.01
N ALA A 23 -5.11 -18.20 5.10
CA ALA A 23 -3.73 -18.29 5.55
C ALA A 23 -2.67 -17.94 4.48
N ALA A 24 -3.04 -17.10 3.50
CA ALA A 24 -2.16 -16.66 2.42
C ALA A 24 -1.90 -15.15 2.48
N ASN A 25 -0.96 -14.69 1.66
CA ASN A 25 -0.70 -13.26 1.46
C ASN A 25 -0.54 -12.93 -0.02
N ALA A 26 -0.64 -11.64 -0.34
CA ALA A 26 -0.28 -11.12 -1.65
C ALA A 26 0.43 -9.77 -1.52
N TRP A 27 1.45 -9.58 -2.36
CA TRP A 27 2.03 -8.28 -2.65
C TRP A 27 1.26 -7.64 -3.79
N LEU A 28 0.58 -6.52 -3.52
CA LEU A 28 -0.23 -5.84 -4.53
C LEU A 28 0.61 -4.89 -5.39
N PHE A 29 1.68 -4.33 -4.84
CA PHE A 29 2.69 -3.62 -5.62
C PHE A 29 4.01 -3.58 -4.87
N GLU A 30 5.05 -3.30 -5.65
CA GLU A 30 6.39 -2.99 -5.18
C GLU A 30 7.01 -1.95 -6.13
N VAL A 31 7.50 -0.85 -5.57
CA VAL A 31 8.19 0.20 -6.35
C VAL A 31 9.45 0.68 -5.62
N PRO A 32 10.54 1.02 -6.33
CA PRO A 32 11.76 1.51 -5.69
C PRO A 32 11.52 2.80 -4.90
N ILE A 33 12.00 2.89 -3.64
CA ILE A 33 11.75 4.05 -2.78
C ILE A 33 12.44 5.32 -3.31
N ALA A 34 13.65 5.19 -3.87
CA ALA A 34 14.47 6.30 -4.34
C ALA A 34 13.84 7.10 -5.48
N SER A 35 12.76 6.59 -6.07
CA SER A 35 12.04 7.23 -7.16
C SER A 35 10.84 8.05 -6.71
N TRP A 36 10.46 8.05 -5.42
CA TRP A 36 9.20 8.65 -4.95
C TRP A 36 9.35 9.31 -3.58
N SER A 37 8.81 10.51 -3.44
CA SER A 37 8.89 11.33 -2.22
C SER A 37 7.59 11.35 -1.41
N ALA A 38 6.47 10.99 -2.04
CA ALA A 38 5.17 10.91 -1.40
C ALA A 38 4.25 9.95 -2.17
N GLY A 39 3.17 9.51 -1.51
CA GLY A 39 2.15 8.73 -2.19
C GLY A 39 0.87 8.56 -1.40
N GLU A 40 -0.18 8.24 -2.15
CA GLU A 40 -1.50 7.92 -1.64
C GLU A 40 -1.88 6.51 -2.11
N VAL A 41 -2.40 5.70 -1.19
CA VAL A 41 -2.84 4.35 -1.50
C VAL A 41 -4.25 4.14 -1.00
N ALA A 42 -5.13 3.72 -1.90
CA ALA A 42 -6.49 3.30 -1.63
C ALA A 42 -6.57 1.78 -1.76
N LEU A 43 -6.81 1.08 -0.65
CA LEU A 43 -7.02 -0.35 -0.59
C LEU A 43 -8.49 -0.64 -0.34
N LYS A 44 -9.08 -1.45 -1.21
CA LYS A 44 -10.42 -2.01 -1.05
C LYS A 44 -10.30 -3.51 -0.82
N LEU A 45 -10.91 -3.98 0.25
CA LEU A 45 -11.02 -5.40 0.58
C LEU A 45 -12.48 -5.82 0.51
N LYS A 46 -12.70 -7.05 0.07
CA LYS A 46 -14.02 -7.65 0.02
C LYS A 46 -13.95 -9.11 0.44
N ALA A 47 -14.84 -9.50 1.35
CA ALA A 47 -15.12 -10.87 1.72
C ALA A 47 -16.60 -11.16 1.44
N GLY A 48 -16.88 -12.19 0.65
CA GLY A 48 -18.27 -12.50 0.25
C GLY A 48 -19.00 -11.33 -0.42
N THR A 49 -20.34 -11.31 -0.33
CA THR A 49 -21.18 -10.35 -1.06
C THR A 49 -21.30 -8.99 -0.37
N ASN A 50 -21.29 -8.96 0.97
CA ASN A 50 -21.68 -7.79 1.75
C ASN A 50 -20.60 -7.27 2.71
N GLU A 51 -19.45 -7.94 2.84
CA GLU A 51 -18.38 -7.46 3.70
C GLU A 51 -17.38 -6.71 2.81
N THR A 52 -17.30 -5.40 3.02
CA THR A 52 -16.35 -4.54 2.33
C THR A 52 -15.65 -3.63 3.32
N GLU A 53 -14.37 -3.39 3.07
CA GLU A 53 -13.55 -2.50 3.87
C GLU A 53 -12.70 -1.63 2.95
N PHE A 54 -12.50 -0.39 3.37
CA PHE A 54 -11.67 0.56 2.64
C PHE A 54 -10.60 1.13 3.58
N ARG A 55 -9.35 1.10 3.15
CA ARG A 55 -8.23 1.71 3.86
C ARG A 55 -7.57 2.73 2.95
N LYS A 56 -7.35 3.95 3.46
CA LYS A 56 -6.56 4.97 2.78
C LYS A 56 -5.27 5.18 3.55
N TYR A 57 -4.15 5.13 2.83
CA TYR A 57 -2.84 5.39 3.37
C TYR A 57 -2.22 6.61 2.69
N LEU A 58 -1.59 7.47 3.47
CA LEU A 58 -0.81 8.61 2.98
C LEU A 58 0.58 8.55 3.58
N PHE A 59 1.59 8.82 2.76
CA PHE A 59 2.98 8.89 3.21
C PHE A 59 3.73 10.01 2.49
N CYS A 60 4.68 10.62 3.19
CA CYS A 60 5.54 11.68 2.68
C CYS A 60 6.92 11.60 3.34
N GLU A 61 8.00 11.64 2.55
CA GLU A 61 9.38 11.60 3.05
C GLU A 61 9.76 12.88 3.80
N SER A 62 9.14 14.04 3.51
CA SER A 62 9.57 15.32 4.06
C SER A 62 8.95 15.71 5.41
N GLY A 63 8.14 14.84 6.01
CA GLY A 63 7.44 15.13 7.26
C GLY A 63 7.28 13.88 8.12
N SER A 64 8.15 13.70 9.10
CA SER A 64 8.08 12.69 10.18
C SER A 64 8.28 11.21 9.83
N GLY A 65 8.24 10.79 8.55
CA GLY A 65 8.34 9.37 8.19
C GLY A 65 7.15 8.51 8.66
N THR A 66 6.05 9.16 9.05
CA THR A 66 4.86 8.48 9.58
C THR A 66 3.90 8.17 8.44
N VAL A 67 3.38 6.95 8.42
CA VAL A 67 2.31 6.54 7.51
C VAL A 67 0.98 6.84 8.17
N GLU A 68 0.21 7.74 7.59
CA GLU A 68 -1.17 7.93 8.02
C GLU A 68 -2.01 6.80 7.44
N ASN A 69 -2.73 6.07 8.29
CA ASN A 69 -3.67 5.02 7.89
C ASN A 69 -5.07 5.39 8.41
N ASN A 70 -5.98 5.61 7.46
CA ASN A 70 -7.39 5.86 7.74
C ASN A 70 -8.21 4.65 7.28
N GLN A 71 -8.83 3.96 8.23
CA GLN A 71 -9.70 2.80 7.98
C GLN A 71 -11.17 3.21 8.01
N TYR A 72 -11.93 2.76 7.02
CA TYR A 72 -13.36 3.02 6.87
C TYR A 72 -14.12 1.70 6.68
N GLY A 73 -15.00 1.40 7.65
CA GLY A 73 -15.66 0.09 7.74
C GLY A 73 -14.73 -0.99 8.30
N GLY A 74 -15.21 -2.22 8.32
CA GLY A 74 -14.41 -3.37 8.75
C GLY A 74 -15.03 -4.66 8.25
N LEU A 75 -14.19 -5.58 7.79
CA LEU A 75 -14.64 -6.91 7.38
C LEU A 75 -15.12 -7.77 8.57
N GLY A 76 -14.72 -7.45 9.80
CA GLY A 76 -14.97 -8.32 10.96
C GLY A 76 -14.13 -9.60 10.96
N HIS A 77 -13.16 -9.66 10.05
CA HIS A 77 -12.22 -10.76 9.81
C HIS A 77 -10.80 -10.35 10.23
N ASP A 78 -9.95 -11.33 10.55
CA ASP A 78 -8.55 -11.08 10.93
C ASP A 78 -7.69 -10.80 9.68
N ILE A 79 -7.85 -9.59 9.13
CA ILE A 79 -7.14 -9.13 7.93
C ILE A 79 -6.11 -8.06 8.29
N VAL A 80 -4.84 -8.40 8.08
CA VAL A 80 -3.70 -7.51 8.29
C VAL A 80 -3.21 -7.00 6.94
N ALA A 81 -3.63 -5.80 6.55
CA ALA A 81 -3.02 -5.07 5.44
C ALA A 81 -1.97 -4.09 5.97
N THR A 82 -0.73 -4.31 5.56
CA THR A 82 0.43 -3.52 5.97
C THR A 82 0.99 -2.82 4.74
N ILE A 83 1.13 -1.49 4.84
CA ILE A 83 2.05 -0.78 3.97
C ILE A 83 3.40 -0.78 4.67
N SER A 84 4.36 -1.41 4.03
CA SER A 84 5.72 -1.45 4.51
C SER A 84 6.61 -0.57 3.66
N PHE A 85 7.50 0.14 4.34
CA PHE A 85 8.71 0.72 3.78
C PHE A 85 9.81 -0.31 4.00
N ASP A 86 9.64 -1.47 3.37
CA ASP A 86 10.54 -2.60 3.62
C ASP A 86 11.78 -2.50 2.73
N THR A 87 12.87 -3.05 3.24
CA THR A 87 14.16 -3.06 2.53
C THR A 87 14.30 -4.26 1.58
N THR A 88 13.22 -5.03 1.36
CA THR A 88 13.27 -6.37 0.73
C THR A 88 12.10 -6.64 -0.20
N ASP A 89 12.38 -7.00 -1.46
CA ASP A 89 11.47 -7.21 -2.61
C ASP A 89 10.35 -8.27 -2.51
N GLY A 90 9.73 -8.39 -1.34
CA GLY A 90 8.68 -9.36 -1.06
C GLY A 90 9.11 -10.84 -1.08
N SER A 91 10.38 -11.14 -1.41
CA SER A 91 10.93 -12.51 -1.49
C SER A 91 11.38 -13.11 -0.16
N GLY A 92 11.33 -12.34 0.94
CA GLY A 92 11.87 -12.72 2.25
C GLY A 92 13.40 -12.62 2.36
N SER A 93 14.06 -12.00 1.37
CA SER A 93 15.52 -11.80 1.33
C SER A 93 15.93 -10.41 1.80
N THR A 94 16.81 -10.31 2.81
CA THR A 94 17.40 -9.04 3.32
C THR A 94 18.43 -8.38 2.39
N ALA A 95 18.61 -8.90 1.17
CA ALA A 95 19.59 -8.40 0.19
C ALA A 95 18.99 -7.49 -0.90
N GLY A 96 17.72 -7.07 -0.77
CA GLY A 96 16.99 -6.30 -1.77
C GLY A 96 17.26 -4.80 -1.76
N THR A 97 16.95 -4.13 -2.87
CA THR A 97 16.88 -2.66 -2.93
C THR A 97 15.69 -2.16 -2.12
N THR A 98 15.86 -1.06 -1.38
CA THR A 98 14.77 -0.40 -0.62
C THR A 98 13.58 -0.06 -1.52
N HIS A 99 12.37 -0.44 -1.10
CA HIS A 99 11.15 -0.31 -1.90
C HIS A 99 9.97 0.10 -1.02
N ILE A 100 8.93 0.63 -1.66
CA ILE A 100 7.62 0.86 -1.04
C ILE A 100 6.74 -0.28 -1.54
N GLY A 101 6.15 -1.03 -0.62
CA GLY A 101 5.31 -2.17 -0.96
C GLY A 101 4.08 -2.29 -0.08
N MET A 102 3.02 -2.88 -0.63
CA MET A 102 1.82 -3.24 0.13
C MET A 102 1.68 -4.76 0.12
N ASN A 103 1.76 -5.34 1.33
CA ASN A 103 1.42 -6.73 1.56
C ASN A 103 0.07 -6.81 2.30
N VAL A 104 -0.80 -7.67 1.80
CA VAL A 104 -2.06 -8.02 2.48
C VAL A 104 -1.96 -9.46 2.93
N LEU A 105 -1.99 -9.66 4.25
CA LEU A 105 -2.03 -10.96 4.89
C LEU A 105 -3.47 -11.28 5.29
N ASN A 106 -3.96 -12.42 4.80
CA ASN A 106 -5.23 -12.97 5.21
C ASN A 106 -4.98 -14.03 6.30
N GLY A 107 -5.18 -13.64 7.57
CA GLY A 107 -5.02 -14.54 8.71
C GLY A 107 -6.26 -15.39 9.01
N ASP A 108 -7.33 -15.23 8.23
CA ASP A 108 -8.65 -15.78 8.52
C ASP A 108 -9.12 -16.82 7.50
N GLY A 109 -10.07 -17.66 7.92
CA GLY A 109 -10.60 -18.85 7.22
C GLY A 109 -11.48 -18.56 5.98
N VAL A 110 -11.45 -17.35 5.45
CA VAL A 110 -12.28 -16.93 4.30
C VAL A 110 -11.42 -16.38 3.18
N GLN A 111 -11.82 -16.62 1.92
CA GLN A 111 -11.15 -16.02 0.76
C GLN A 111 -11.53 -14.55 0.62
N ILE A 112 -10.54 -13.69 0.36
CA ILE A 112 -10.75 -12.26 0.16
C ILE A 112 -10.31 -11.80 -1.24
N GLU A 113 -10.94 -10.74 -1.73
CA GLU A 113 -10.51 -9.99 -2.91
C GLU A 113 -9.92 -8.66 -2.43
N ALA A 114 -8.67 -8.39 -2.80
CA ALA A 114 -7.95 -7.17 -2.45
C ALA A 114 -7.63 -6.39 -3.71
N LYS A 115 -8.08 -5.13 -3.78
CA LYS A 115 -7.83 -4.23 -4.88
C LYS A 115 -7.16 -2.96 -4.38
N VAL A 116 -6.06 -2.58 -5.00
CA VAL A 116 -5.32 -1.36 -4.66
C VAL A 116 -5.25 -0.40 -5.84
N GLU A 117 -5.34 0.87 -5.51
CA GLU A 117 -4.95 1.98 -6.36
C GLU A 117 -3.91 2.82 -5.61
N ALA A 118 -2.70 2.89 -6.13
CA ALA A 118 -1.58 3.61 -5.54
C ALA A 118 -1.12 4.72 -6.49
N THR A 119 -1.04 5.94 -5.98
CA THR A 119 -0.48 7.09 -6.71
C THR A 119 0.79 7.55 -6.01
N PHE A 120 1.89 7.57 -6.76
CA PHE A 120 3.19 7.99 -6.27
C PHE A 120 3.59 9.31 -6.91
N HIS A 121 4.21 10.18 -6.11
CA HIS A 121 4.68 11.50 -6.52
C HIS A 121 6.20 11.57 -6.32
N ALA A 122 6.92 11.97 -7.36
CA ALA A 122 8.34 12.26 -7.31
C ALA A 122 8.58 13.77 -7.53
N VAL A 123 9.45 14.38 -6.72
CA VAL A 123 9.85 15.79 -6.85
C VAL A 123 11.17 15.98 -7.59
#